data_AF-A0A087D3Q7-F1
#
_entry.id   AF-A0A087D3Q7-F1
#
_cell.length_a   1.000
_cell.length_b   1.000
_cell.length_c   1.000
_cell.angle_alpha   90.00
_cell.angle_beta   90.00
_cell.angle_gamma   90.00
#
_symmetry.space_group_name_H-M   'P 1'
#
loop_
_entity.id
_entity.type
_entity.pdbx_description
1 polymer ?
#
loop_
_entity_poly.entity_id
_entity_poly.type
_entity_poly.pdbx_seq_one_letter_code
_entity_poly.pdbx_strand_id
1 'polypeptide(L)'
;MTIQTIRKKRPLPAKELAEAYGVSVRTIKYWNSQTREDWIDEQATLRESIRAYHDDDGHSWSQTAEHFNMTQGAVRQRAYRARKEREAEAKAARPE
;
A
#
# COMPACT_ATOMS: atom_id res chain seq x y z
N MET A 1 25.75 -14.49 6.75
CA MET A 1 25.25 -13.33 7.51
C MET A 1 23.81 -13.10 7.07
N THR A 2 22.83 -13.60 7.83
CA THR A 2 21.42 -13.52 7.47
C THR A 2 20.97 -12.08 7.66
N ILE A 3 20.78 -11.36 6.56
CA ILE A 3 20.32 -9.98 6.60
C ILE A 3 18.88 -9.99 7.13
N GLN A 4 18.66 -9.49 8.35
CA GLN A 4 17.31 -9.28 8.87
C GLN A 4 16.71 -8.05 8.18
N THR A 5 15.91 -8.27 7.14
CA THR A 5 15.09 -7.20 6.56
C THR A 5 13.90 -6.94 7.48
N ILE A 6 13.79 -5.73 8.01
CA ILE A 6 12.64 -5.28 8.79
C ILE A 6 11.85 -4.32 7.90
N ARG A 7 11.06 -4.86 6.96
CA ARG A 7 10.23 -4.10 6.00
C ARG A 7 8.98 -3.49 6.66
N LYS A 8 9.16 -2.81 7.79
CA LYS A 8 8.10 -2.13 8.55
C LYS A 8 8.62 -0.75 8.96
N LYS A 9 7.75 0.23 9.23
CA LYS A 9 8.21 1.50 9.83
C LYS A 9 9.02 1.19 11.09
N ARG A 10 10.23 1.78 11.18
CA ARG A 10 11.14 1.54 12.29
C ARG A 10 10.49 2.01 13.61
N PRO A 11 10.50 1.19 14.67
CA PRO A 11 9.94 1.57 15.97
C PRO A 11 10.81 2.60 16.70
N LEU A 12 12.11 2.65 16.37
CA LEU A 12 13.11 3.55 16.94
C LEU A 12 13.88 4.29 15.84
N PRO A 13 14.53 5.42 16.15
CA PRO A 13 15.43 6.11 15.23
C PRO A 13 16.51 5.21 14.65
N ALA A 14 16.87 5.42 13.38
CA ALA A 14 17.86 4.58 12.71
C ALA A 14 19.26 4.63 13.34
N LYS A 15 19.59 5.69 14.10
CA LYS A 15 20.85 5.80 14.83
C LYS A 15 20.91 4.84 16.02
N GLU A 16 19.86 4.80 16.83
CA GLU A 16 19.76 3.90 17.98
C GLU A 16 19.76 2.43 17.54
N LEU A 17 19.04 2.12 16.45
CA LEU A 17 19.06 0.77 15.89
C LEU A 17 20.44 0.41 15.33
N ALA A 18 21.13 1.35 14.68
CA ALA A 18 22.48 1.12 14.15
C ALA A 18 23.47 0.78 15.28
N GLU A 19 23.39 1.50 16.40
CA GLU A 19 24.17 1.22 17.61
C GLU A 19 23.82 -0.14 18.22
N ALA A 20 22.52 -0.42 18.43
CA ALA A 20 22.06 -1.66 19.04
C ALA A 20 22.41 -2.92 18.22
N TYR A 21 22.38 -2.82 16.88
CA TYR A 21 22.71 -3.94 15.98
C TYR A 21 24.18 -3.96 15.54
N GLY A 22 24.98 -2.95 15.89
CA GLY A 22 26.38 -2.86 15.46
C GLY A 22 26.54 -2.73 13.93
N VAL A 23 25.63 -2.04 13.25
CA VAL A 23 25.64 -1.85 11.78
C VAL A 23 25.56 -0.39 11.41
N SER A 24 25.79 -0.06 10.13
CA SER A 24 25.66 1.32 9.66
C SER A 24 24.20 1.80 9.65
N VAL A 25 23.98 3.10 9.84
CA VAL A 25 22.66 3.74 9.64
C VAL A 25 22.10 3.47 8.24
N ARG A 26 22.97 3.37 7.23
CA ARG A 26 22.57 3.03 5.85
C ARG A 26 21.99 1.62 5.77
N THR A 27 22.61 0.66 6.46
CA THR A 27 22.13 -0.74 6.55
C THR A 27 20.74 -0.79 7.16
N ILE A 28 20.50 -0.08 8.26
CA ILE A 28 19.16 0.00 8.88
C ILE A 28 18.14 0.59 7.92
N LYS A 29 18.47 1.68 7.22
CA LYS A 29 17.57 2.28 6.21
C LYS A 29 17.24 1.32 5.07
N TYR A 30 18.24 0.54 4.62
CA TYR A 30 18.04 -0.47 3.59
C TYR A 30 17.16 -1.62 4.08
N TRP A 31 17.34 -2.10 5.31
CA TRP A 31 16.45 -3.11 5.89
C TRP A 31 15.01 -2.62 6.03
N ASN A 32 14.84 -1.30 6.27
CA ASN A 32 13.57 -0.63 6.41
C ASN A 32 12.88 -0.29 5.09
N SER A 33 13.62 -0.22 3.98
CA SER A 33 13.05 0.25 2.72
C SER A 33 12.03 -0.76 2.20
N GLN A 34 10.85 -0.25 1.87
CA GLN A 34 9.83 -1.00 1.18
C GLN A 34 10.32 -1.40 -0.22
N THR A 35 10.04 -2.64 -0.62
CA THR A 35 10.32 -3.07 -2.00
C THR A 35 9.32 -2.49 -2.97
N ARG A 36 9.64 -2.52 -4.26
CA ARG A 36 8.71 -2.07 -5.29
C ARG A 36 7.48 -2.96 -5.34
N GLU A 37 7.65 -4.28 -5.24
CA GLU A 37 6.54 -5.23 -5.25
C GLU A 37 5.59 -4.96 -4.08
N ASP A 38 6.12 -4.87 -2.85
CA ASP A 38 5.30 -4.61 -1.65
C ASP A 38 4.51 -3.30 -1.78
N TRP A 39 5.12 -2.25 -2.34
CA TRP A 39 4.43 -0.98 -2.57
C TRP A 39 3.30 -1.09 -3.60
N ILE A 40 3.51 -1.84 -4.69
CA ILE A 40 2.48 -2.05 -5.71
C ILE A 40 1.28 -2.81 -5.12
N ASP A 41 1.54 -3.84 -4.31
CA ASP A 41 0.51 -4.65 -3.66
C ASP A 41 -0.29 -3.84 -2.63
N GLU A 42 0.39 -3.01 -1.84
CA GLU A 42 -0.27 -2.07 -0.92
C GLU A 42 -1.15 -1.06 -1.68
N GLN A 43 -0.67 -0.53 -2.82
CA GLN A 43 -1.47 0.37 -3.65
C GLN A 43 -2.65 -0.34 -4.29
N ALA A 44 -2.52 -1.60 -4.71
CA ALA A 44 -3.64 -2.40 -5.23
C ALA A 44 -4.70 -2.63 -4.15
N THR A 45 -4.27 -3.06 -2.97
CA THR A 45 -5.12 -3.25 -1.79
C THR A 45 -5.88 -1.98 -1.42
N LEU A 46 -5.19 -0.84 -1.37
CA LEU A 46 -5.80 0.46 -1.07
C LEU A 46 -6.84 0.88 -2.11
N ARG A 47 -6.57 0.62 -3.41
CA ARG A 47 -7.51 0.98 -4.47
C ARG A 47 -8.76 0.12 -4.40
N GLU A 48 -8.60 -1.18 -4.14
CA GLU A 48 -9.73 -2.09 -3.97
C GLU A 48 -10.54 -1.79 -2.71
N SER A 49 -9.90 -1.43 -1.59
CA SER A 49 -10.64 -1.04 -0.37
C SER A 49 -11.46 0.23 -0.57
N ILE A 50 -10.92 1.23 -1.28
CA ILE A 50 -11.68 2.44 -1.66
C ILE A 50 -12.87 2.08 -2.54
N ARG A 51 -12.67 1.19 -3.52
CA ARG A 51 -13.74 0.74 -4.40
C ARG A 51 -14.81 -0.01 -3.62
N ALA A 52 -14.45 -0.98 -2.78
CA ALA A 52 -15.41 -1.76 -2.00
C ALA A 52 -16.22 -0.87 -1.05
N TYR A 53 -15.56 0.03 -0.32
CA TYR A 53 -16.24 0.96 0.59
C TYR A 53 -17.25 1.87 -0.12
N HIS A 54 -16.95 2.29 -1.36
CA HIS A 54 -17.88 3.12 -2.13
C HIS A 54 -18.95 2.30 -2.85
N ASP A 55 -18.54 1.30 -3.64
CA ASP A 55 -19.40 0.58 -4.58
C ASP A 55 -20.19 -0.55 -3.91
N ASP A 56 -19.55 -1.31 -3.00
CA ASP A 56 -20.18 -2.48 -2.37
C ASP A 56 -20.97 -2.05 -1.12
N ASP A 57 -20.38 -1.18 -0.29
CA ASP A 57 -21.05 -0.68 0.92
C ASP A 57 -21.98 0.52 0.63
N GLY A 58 -21.92 1.11 -0.56
CA GLY A 58 -22.84 2.15 -1.03
C GLY A 58 -22.59 3.56 -0.47
N HIS A 59 -21.40 3.84 0.07
CA HIS A 59 -21.06 5.17 0.61
C HIS A 59 -20.92 6.24 -0.46
N SER A 60 -21.25 7.48 -0.12
CA SER A 60 -21.02 8.63 -1.00
C SER A 60 -19.52 8.94 -1.16
N TRP A 61 -19.16 9.66 -2.23
CA TRP A 61 -17.78 10.12 -2.46
C TRP A 61 -17.23 11.02 -1.35
N SER A 62 -18.06 11.81 -0.68
CA SER A 62 -17.65 12.64 0.45
C SER A 62 -17.30 11.78 1.67
N GLN A 63 -18.15 10.81 2.01
CA GLN A 63 -17.90 9.86 3.11
C GLN A 63 -16.66 9.00 2.83
N THR A 64 -16.47 8.57 1.59
CA THR A 64 -15.28 7.82 1.17
C THR A 64 -14.02 8.66 1.31
N ALA A 65 -14.05 9.92 0.85
CA ALA A 65 -12.92 10.83 0.98
C ALA A 65 -12.53 11.07 2.45
N GLU A 66 -13.51 11.26 3.32
CA GLU A 66 -13.31 11.40 4.76
C GLU A 66 -12.72 10.13 5.38
N HIS A 67 -13.31 8.96 5.10
CA HIS A 67 -12.86 7.66 5.64
C HIS A 67 -11.38 7.38 5.34
N PHE A 68 -10.94 7.67 4.11
CA PHE A 68 -9.57 7.42 3.68
C PHE A 68 -8.62 8.61 3.92
N ASN A 69 -9.11 9.71 4.51
CA ASN A 69 -8.36 10.95 4.71
C ASN A 69 -7.70 11.46 3.40
N MET A 70 -8.50 11.51 2.32
CA MET A 70 -8.09 11.92 0.98
C MET A 70 -9.06 12.93 0.38
N THR A 71 -8.69 13.57 -0.72
CA THR A 71 -9.64 14.40 -1.49
C THR A 71 -10.62 13.53 -2.29
N GLN A 72 -11.80 14.06 -2.61
CA GLN A 72 -12.78 13.34 -3.44
C GLN A 72 -12.22 12.92 -4.81
N GLY A 73 -11.41 13.78 -5.45
CA GLY A 73 -10.76 13.44 -6.72
C GLY A 73 -9.79 12.26 -6.60
N ALA A 74 -9.05 12.23 -5.49
CA ALA A 74 -8.08 11.18 -5.19
C ALA A 74 -8.74 9.81 -4.97
N VAL A 75 -9.88 9.74 -4.28
CA VAL A 75 -10.61 8.48 -4.08
C VAL A 75 -11.31 8.02 -5.37
N ARG A 76 -11.89 8.95 -6.15
CA ARG A 76 -12.52 8.62 -7.44
C ARG A 76 -11.55 7.99 -8.42
N GLN A 77 -10.38 8.61 -8.60
CA GLN A 77 -9.35 8.09 -9.51
C GLN A 77 -8.89 6.68 -9.10
N ARG A 78 -8.73 6.43 -7.80
CA ARG A 78 -8.33 5.13 -7.24
C ARG A 78 -9.42 4.07 -7.44
N ALA A 79 -10.67 4.39 -7.14
CA ALA A 79 -11.81 3.50 -7.34
C ALA A 79 -11.98 3.13 -8.82
N TYR A 80 -11.92 4.10 -9.73
CA TYR A 80 -12.00 3.82 -11.17
C TYR A 80 -10.87 2.92 -11.66
N ARG A 81 -9.66 3.08 -11.11
CA ARG A 81 -8.54 2.19 -11.44
C ARG A 81 -8.77 0.77 -10.91
N ALA A 82 -9.28 0.61 -9.69
CA ALA A 82 -9.63 -0.70 -9.15
C ALA A 82 -10.68 -1.43 -10.00
N ARG A 83 -11.71 -0.72 -10.48
CA ARG A 83 -12.72 -1.29 -11.40
C ARG A 83 -12.08 -1.86 -12.66
N LYS A 84 -11.19 -1.09 -13.31
CA LYS A 84 -10.47 -1.55 -14.50
C LYS A 84 -9.56 -2.76 -14.24
N GLU A 85 -8.91 -2.80 -13.08
CA GLU A 85 -8.06 -3.93 -12.70
C GLU A 85 -8.88 -5.19 -12.47
N ARG A 86 -10.05 -5.10 -11.82
CA ARG A 86 -11.01 -6.20 -11.71
C ARG A 86 -11.55 -6.68 -13.05
N GLU A 87 -11.90 -5.76 -13.95
CA GLU A 87 -12.33 -6.12 -15.31
C GLU A 87 -11.21 -6.86 -16.06
N ALA A 88 -9.96 -6.43 -15.92
CA ALA A 88 -8.80 -7.10 -16.51
C ALA A 88 -8.55 -8.48 -15.89
N GLU A 89 -8.66 -8.63 -14.57
CA GLU A 89 -8.55 -9.91 -13.86
C GLU A 89 -9.67 -10.87 -14.29
N ALA A 90 -10.92 -10.40 -14.35
CA ALA A 90 -12.06 -11.20 -14.79
C ALA A 90 -11.93 -11.64 -16.25
N LYS A 91 -11.39 -10.77 -17.11
CA LYS A 91 -11.07 -11.11 -18.50
C LYS A 91 -9.95 -12.16 -18.58
N ALA A 92 -8.89 -12.01 -17.78
CA ALA A 92 -7.78 -12.97 -17.75
C ALA A 92 -8.21 -14.35 -17.19
N ALA A 93 -9.16 -14.36 -16.24
CA ALA A 93 -9.68 -15.57 -15.63
C ALA A 93 -10.68 -16.35 -16.50
N ARG A 94 -11.18 -15.75 -17.59
CA ARG A 94 -12.02 -16.43 -18.58
C ARG A 94 -11.15 -16.85 -19.78
N PRO A 95 -10.55 -18.06 -19.78
CA PRO A 95 -9.88 -18.58 -20.97
C PRO A 95 -10.90 -18.74 -22.10
N GLU A 96 -10.48 -18.37 -23.32
CA GLU A 96 -11.25 -18.54 -24.56
C GLU A 96 -11.46 -20.02 -24.90
#